data_AF-A0A7Y5GB12-F1
#
_entry.id   AF-A0A7Y5GB12-F1
#
_cell.length_a   1.000
_cell.length_b   1.000
_cell.length_c   1.000
_cell.angle_alpha   90.00
_cell.angle_beta   90.00
_cell.angle_gamma   90.00
#
_symmetry.space_group_name_H-M   'P 1'
#
loop_
_entity.id
_entity.type
_entity.pdbx_description
1 polymer ?
#
loop_
_entity_poly.entity_id
_entity_poly.type
_entity_poly.pdbx_seq_one_letter_code
_entity_poly.pdbx_strand_id
1 'polypeptide(L)'
;MKRPAILLVNPYLYDFAAYDLWIKPLGLLYLGAVLGENGCDVTLLDALDRHHPDVLALQNRTHAKSKQYGDGYFFKETVEKPREFSDV
;
A
#
# COMPACT_ATOMS: atom_id res chain seq x y z
N MET A 1 12.80 -17.90 -24.49
CA MET A 1 11.87 -16.77 -24.74
C MET A 1 11.87 -15.86 -23.53
N LYS A 2 11.73 -14.54 -23.72
CA LYS A 2 11.66 -13.57 -22.62
C LYS A 2 10.31 -13.69 -21.91
N ARG A 3 10.30 -13.78 -20.57
CA ARG A 3 9.07 -13.80 -19.78
C ARG A 3 8.41 -12.41 -19.81
N PRO A 4 7.08 -12.31 -19.97
CA PRO A 4 6.38 -11.03 -19.83
C PRO A 4 6.55 -10.49 -18.41
N ALA A 5 6.90 -9.21 -18.27
CA ALA A 5 6.97 -8.54 -16.98
C ALA A 5 5.62 -7.89 -16.68
N ILE A 6 5.06 -8.17 -15.49
CA ILE A 6 3.77 -7.65 -15.04
C ILE A 6 3.95 -6.95 -13.69
N LEU A 7 3.50 -5.71 -13.61
CA LEU A 7 3.43 -4.94 -12.37
C LEU A 7 2.00 -4.91 -11.85
N LEU A 8 1.78 -5.43 -10.65
CA LEU A 8 0.55 -5.32 -9.90
C LEU A 8 0.67 -4.15 -8.92
N VAL A 9 -0.37 -3.33 -8.81
CA VAL A 9 -0.35 -2.12 -7.97
C VAL A 9 -1.52 -2.15 -7.01
N ASN A 10 -1.24 -2.18 -5.70
CA ASN A 10 -2.19 -1.80 -4.67
C ASN A 10 -1.97 -0.31 -4.34
N PRO A 11 -2.85 0.60 -4.79
CA PRO A 11 -2.60 2.04 -4.75
C PRO A 11 -2.79 2.64 -3.35
N TYR A 12 -2.33 3.89 -3.19
CA TYR A 12 -2.62 4.70 -2.00
C TYR A 12 -4.12 4.98 -1.83
N LEU A 13 -4.52 5.30 -0.60
CA LEU A 13 -5.88 5.69 -0.24
C LEU A 13 -5.94 7.19 0.01
N TYR A 14 -7.02 7.82 -0.45
CA TYR A 14 -7.41 9.18 -0.04
C TYR A 14 -8.56 9.08 0.96
N ASP A 15 -8.25 8.67 2.19
CA ASP A 15 -9.24 8.45 3.25
C ASP A 15 -8.61 8.67 4.63
N PHE A 16 -9.17 9.62 5.39
CA PHE A 16 -8.69 9.94 6.73
C PHE A 16 -9.01 8.84 7.76
N ALA A 17 -10.01 8.00 7.51
CA ALA A 17 -10.44 6.92 8.40
C ALA A 17 -9.69 5.61 8.15
N ALA A 18 -8.89 5.51 7.09
CA ALA A 18 -8.16 4.30 6.76
C ALA A 18 -7.28 3.79 7.91
N TYR A 19 -7.36 2.48 8.16
CA TYR A 19 -6.67 1.77 9.23
C TYR A 19 -6.26 0.37 8.75
N ASP A 20 -5.03 -0.04 9.08
CA ASP A 20 -4.52 -1.37 8.78
C ASP A 20 -5.02 -2.35 9.85
N LEU A 21 -6.12 -3.02 9.55
CA LEU A 21 -6.60 -4.20 10.27
C LEU A 21 -6.10 -5.48 9.57
N TRP A 22 -4.78 -5.58 9.38
CA TRP A 22 -4.12 -6.65 8.62
C TRP A 22 -4.59 -6.74 7.16
N ILE A 23 -4.83 -5.58 6.54
CA ILE A 23 -5.30 -5.53 5.16
C ILE A 23 -4.18 -6.02 4.23
N LYS A 24 -4.54 -6.88 3.29
CA LYS A 24 -3.66 -7.34 2.19
C LYS A 24 -4.44 -7.33 0.88
N PRO A 25 -3.78 -7.03 -0.26
CA PRO A 25 -4.42 -7.00 -1.56
C PRO A 25 -4.62 -8.43 -2.10
N LEU A 26 -5.47 -9.22 -1.43
CA LEU A 26 -5.61 -10.66 -1.65
C LEU A 26 -5.93 -11.00 -3.12
N GLY A 27 -6.78 -10.20 -3.76
CA GLY A 27 -7.07 -10.36 -5.19
C GLY A 27 -5.83 -10.22 -6.08
N LEU A 28 -4.94 -9.25 -5.79
CA LEU A 28 -3.67 -9.11 -6.51
C LEU A 28 -2.72 -10.26 -6.21
N LEU A 29 -2.69 -10.77 -4.97
CA LEU A 29 -1.86 -11.93 -4.63
C LEU A 29 -2.30 -13.17 -5.42
N TYR A 30 -3.61 -13.41 -5.55
CA TYR A 30 -4.13 -14.49 -6.39
C TYR A 30 -3.79 -14.31 -7.87
N LEU A 31 -3.98 -13.10 -8.41
CA LEU A 31 -3.60 -12.82 -9.78
C LEU A 31 -2.09 -13.03 -10.00
N GLY A 32 -1.25 -12.58 -9.07
CA GLY A 32 0.19 -12.76 -9.16
C GLY A 32 0.61 -14.23 -9.15
N ALA A 33 -0.04 -15.07 -8.34
CA ALA A 33 0.19 -16.50 -8.32
C ALA A 33 -0.14 -17.14 -9.69
N VAL A 34 -1.34 -16.88 -10.21
CA VAL A 34 -1.78 -17.42 -11.52
C VAL A 34 -0.86 -16.96 -12.65
N LEU A 35 -0.48 -15.67 -12.67
CA LEU A 35 0.42 -15.12 -13.69
C LEU A 35 1.84 -15.74 -13.62
N GLY A 36 2.37 -15.92 -12.41
CA GLY A 36 3.67 -16.54 -12.18
C GLY A 36 3.71 -18.00 -12.63
N GLU A 37 2.66 -18.78 -12.31
CA GLU A 37 2.50 -20.17 -12.77
C GLU A 37 2.43 -20.28 -14.31
N ASN A 38 1.93 -19.25 -14.97
CA ASN A 38 1.84 -19.15 -16.43
C ASN A 38 3.07 -18.49 -17.09
N GLY A 39 4.20 -18.39 -16.36
CA GLY A 39 5.48 -17.98 -16.93
C GLY A 39 5.70 -16.47 -17.03
N CYS A 40 4.92 -15.66 -16.31
CA CYS A 40 5.16 -14.23 -16.17
C CYS A 40 6.18 -13.94 -15.06
N ASP A 41 6.91 -12.83 -15.21
CA ASP A 41 7.69 -12.21 -14.14
C ASP A 41 6.82 -11.15 -13.45
N VAL A 42 6.44 -11.39 -12.20
CA VAL A 42 5.42 -10.60 -11.51
C VAL A 42 6.05 -9.81 -10.37
N THR A 43 5.82 -8.50 -10.36
CA THR A 43 6.16 -7.61 -9.24
C THR A 43 4.89 -7.03 -8.64
N LEU A 44 4.81 -6.96 -7.31
CA LEU A 44 3.74 -6.27 -6.59
C LEU A 44 4.29 -4.99 -5.96
N LEU A 45 3.69 -3.86 -6.30
CA LEU A 45 3.85 -2.59 -5.61
C LEU A 45 2.68 -2.41 -4.64
N ASP A 46 2.93 -2.59 -3.35
CA ASP A 46 1.94 -2.35 -2.30
C ASP A 46 2.15 -0.97 -1.65
N ALA A 47 1.43 0.02 -2.14
CA ALA A 47 1.54 1.40 -1.66
C ALA A 47 0.93 1.58 -0.25
N LEU A 48 0.21 0.59 0.27
CA LEU A 48 -0.34 0.62 1.63
C LEU A 48 0.57 -0.07 2.65
N ASP A 49 1.75 -0.54 2.25
CA ASP A 49 2.68 -1.16 3.19
C ASP A 49 3.27 -0.14 4.18
N ARG A 50 2.71 -0.13 5.40
CA ARG A 50 3.19 0.70 6.50
C ARG A 50 4.59 0.32 7.00
N HIS A 51 5.10 -0.84 6.61
CA HIS A 51 6.44 -1.31 6.95
C HIS A 51 7.48 -0.95 5.88
N HIS A 52 7.06 -0.33 4.77
CA HIS A 52 7.98 0.06 3.70
C HIS A 52 9.04 1.06 4.22
N PRO A 53 10.34 0.88 3.94
CA PRO A 53 11.41 1.74 4.44
C PRO A 53 11.19 3.23 4.18
N ASP A 54 10.73 3.58 2.98
CA ASP A 54 10.46 4.98 2.61
C ASP A 54 9.32 5.59 3.45
N VAL A 55 8.26 4.82 3.72
CA VAL A 55 7.14 5.25 4.56
C VAL A 55 7.57 5.43 6.02
N LEU A 56 8.52 4.62 6.49
CA LEU A 56 9.12 4.74 7.82
C LEU A 56 10.05 5.96 7.89
N ALA A 57 10.85 6.21 6.85
CA ALA A 57 11.73 7.37 6.75
C ALA A 57 10.94 8.69 6.78
N LEU A 58 9.82 8.77 6.05
CA LEU A 58 8.89 9.93 6.10
C LEU A 58 8.39 10.24 7.53
N GLN A 59 8.35 9.24 8.39
CA GLN A 59 7.90 9.36 9.77
C GLN A 59 9.04 9.47 10.79
N ASN A 60 10.31 9.51 10.34
CA ASN A 60 11.51 9.41 11.18
C ASN A 60 11.49 8.17 12.09
N ARG A 61 11.12 7.01 11.53
CA ARG A 61 11.02 5.73 12.25
C ARG A 61 11.84 4.64 11.58
N THR A 62 12.21 3.63 12.37
CA THR A 62 12.86 2.40 11.89
C THR A 62 11.92 1.20 11.85
N HIS A 63 10.72 1.34 12.43
CA HIS A 63 9.70 0.31 12.49
C HIS A 63 8.29 0.93 12.48
N ALA A 64 7.32 0.20 11.92
CA ALA A 64 5.94 0.66 11.87
C ALA A 64 5.35 0.73 13.28
N LYS A 65 4.57 1.77 13.56
CA LYS A 65 3.85 1.88 14.83
C LYS A 65 2.67 0.92 14.81
N SER A 66 2.71 -0.10 15.65
CA SER A 66 1.66 -1.11 15.78
C SER A 66 1.07 -1.11 17.18
N LYS A 67 -0.19 -1.52 17.31
CA LYS A 67 -0.80 -1.88 18.60
C LYS A 67 -0.46 -3.32 18.96
N GLN A 68 -1.00 -3.81 20.09
CA GLN A 68 -0.70 -5.13 20.63
C GLN A 68 -0.93 -6.29 19.64
N TYR A 69 -1.84 -6.12 18.67
CA TYR A 69 -2.18 -7.17 17.71
C TYR A 69 -1.48 -7.00 16.35
N GLY A 70 -0.57 -6.04 16.20
CA GLY A 70 0.13 -5.80 14.94
C GLY A 70 -0.65 -4.94 13.93
N ASP A 71 -1.81 -4.45 14.31
CA ASP A 71 -2.63 -3.49 13.56
C ASP A 71 -2.18 -2.05 13.81
N GLY A 72 -2.56 -1.11 12.95
CA GLY A 72 -2.16 0.29 13.12
C GLY A 72 -2.73 1.25 12.09
N TYR A 73 -2.49 2.54 12.30
CA TYR A 73 -2.82 3.56 11.32
C TYR A 73 -1.81 3.54 10.18
N PHE A 74 -2.27 3.78 8.95
CA PHE A 74 -1.40 4.12 7.83
C PHE A 74 -0.71 5.47 8.07
N PHE A 75 0.33 5.74 7.27
CA PHE A 75 0.86 7.10 7.15
C PHE A 75 -0.23 8.03 6.62
N LYS A 76 -0.32 9.22 7.20
CA LYS A 76 -1.32 10.24 6.84
C LYS A 76 -0.60 11.57 6.73
N GLU A 77 -0.94 12.31 5.70
CA GLU A 77 -0.52 13.70 5.54
C GLU A 77 -1.75 14.59 5.39
N THR A 78 -1.63 15.83 5.86
CA THR A 78 -2.63 16.85 5.58
C THR A 78 -2.38 17.37 4.17
N VAL A 79 -3.42 17.29 3.34
CA VAL A 79 -3.41 17.78 1.96
C VAL A 79 -4.16 19.11 1.87
N GLU A 80 -3.91 19.87 0.81
CA GLU A 80 -4.67 21.07 0.52
C GLU A 80 -6.16 20.73 0.32
N LYS A 81 -7.04 21.57 0.86
CA LYS A 81 -8.48 21.43 0.60
C LYS A 81 -8.73 21.62 -0.90
N PRO A 82 -9.55 20.77 -1.55
CA PRO A 82 -9.99 21.01 -2.90
C PRO A 82 -10.62 22.40 -3.02
N ARG A 83 -10.41 23.07 -4.15
CA ARG A 83 -10.86 24.45 -4.35
C ARG A 83 -12.37 24.60 -4.12
N GLU A 84 -13.11 23.56 -4.53
CA GLU A 84 -14.56 23.41 -4.42
C GLU A 84 -15.06 23.40 -2.96
N PHE A 85 -14.20 23.07 -2.00
CA PHE A 85 -14.51 22.99 -0.57
C PHE A 85 -13.66 23.95 0.27
N SER A 86 -13.21 25.05 -0.31
CA SER A 86 -12.33 26.02 0.39
C SER A 86 -13.01 26.73 1.57
N ASP A 87 -14.34 26.87 1.53
CA ASP A 87 -15.15 27.60 2.53
C ASP A 87 -15.72 26.70 3.65
N VAL A 88 -15.47 25.38 3.60
CA VAL A 88 -15.91 24.39 4.61
C VAL A 88 -14.73 23.90 5.43
#